data_AF-A0A6L9Q856-F1
#
_entry.id   AF-A0A6L9Q856-F1
#
_cell.length_a   1.000
_cell.length_b   1.000
_cell.length_c   1.000
_cell.angle_alpha   90.00
_cell.angle_beta   90.00
_cell.angle_gamma   90.00
#
_symmetry.space_group_name_H-M   'P 1'
#
loop_
_entity.id
_entity.type
_entity.pdbx_description
1 polymer ?
#
loop_
_entity_poly.entity_id
_entity_poly.type
_entity_poly.pdbx_seq_one_letter_code
_entity_poly.pdbx_strand_id
1 'polypeptide(L)'
;MADPMGGPPPPMQQAPMERPRRGGARRWTWLVVVAGVVVVGVVAGGFVLLQNVRNGYYIGAENGNVVLFRGTPQKVPGLDLSRKADASKLQPIKVADLPQDLQQQVKDTYTVDGPAAWNTLVERVCKYTLVEQSGKVGVVRGREQQNCQETPVQPGDVPVAQLPASDATKVRKGEFTFIGREAATAALAELKVRRDKCKTNDPGIPDCPSGGGSS
;
A
#
# COMPACT_ATOMS: atom_id res chain seq x y z
N MET A 1 21.31 87.67 -56.68
CA MET A 1 21.63 86.43 -55.94
C MET A 1 20.83 85.31 -56.60
N ALA A 2 21.48 84.38 -57.30
CA ALA A 2 20.85 83.22 -57.92
C ALA A 2 21.87 82.07 -57.88
N ASP A 3 21.58 81.04 -57.10
CA ASP A 3 22.37 79.80 -57.06
C ASP A 3 21.73 78.74 -57.99
N PRO A 4 22.56 77.89 -58.66
CA PRO A 4 22.17 77.04 -59.78
C PRO A 4 21.65 75.63 -59.41
N MET A 5 21.02 74.99 -60.41
CA MET A 5 20.50 73.62 -60.41
C MET A 5 21.57 72.53 -60.22
N GLY A 6 21.22 71.42 -59.55
CA GLY A 6 22.00 70.18 -59.50
C GLY A 6 21.09 68.94 -59.48
N GLY A 7 21.30 68.03 -60.43
CA GLY A 7 20.40 66.92 -60.81
C GLY A 7 20.37 65.68 -59.89
N PRO A 8 19.71 64.59 -60.32
CA PRO A 8 19.34 63.46 -59.46
C PRO A 8 20.48 62.45 -59.26
N PRO A 9 20.58 61.79 -58.09
CA PRO A 9 21.48 60.65 -57.91
C PRO A 9 20.92 59.34 -58.56
N PRO A 10 21.81 58.45 -59.05
CA PRO A 10 21.48 57.21 -59.77
C PRO A 10 20.94 56.07 -58.87
N PRO A 11 20.30 55.03 -59.45
CA PRO A 11 19.79 53.89 -58.68
C PRO A 11 20.94 52.99 -58.23
N MET A 12 21.07 52.77 -56.92
CA MET A 12 21.99 51.78 -56.36
C MET A 12 21.35 50.38 -56.41
N GLN A 13 21.92 49.48 -57.20
CA GLN A 13 21.72 48.04 -57.04
C GLN A 13 22.33 47.61 -55.71
N GLN A 14 21.50 47.12 -54.78
CA GLN A 14 21.97 46.49 -53.55
C GLN A 14 21.82 44.96 -53.66
N ALA A 15 22.91 44.29 -53.25
CA ALA A 15 23.14 42.86 -53.21
C ALA A 15 22.06 42.07 -52.42
N PRO A 16 21.90 40.74 -52.65
CA PRO A 16 20.91 39.96 -51.94
C PRO A 16 21.31 39.82 -50.46
N MET A 17 20.58 40.51 -49.57
CA MET A 17 20.68 40.27 -48.14
C MET A 17 20.14 38.88 -47.81
N GLU A 18 21.00 38.03 -47.23
CA GLU A 18 20.65 36.74 -46.66
C GLU A 18 19.48 36.88 -45.67
N ARG A 19 18.45 36.05 -45.83
CA ARG A 19 17.32 35.98 -44.89
C ARG A 19 17.81 35.41 -43.56
N PRO A 20 17.65 36.12 -42.42
CA PRO A 20 17.87 35.49 -41.13
C PRO A 20 16.80 34.41 -40.90
N ARG A 21 17.25 33.19 -40.64
CA ARG A 21 16.44 32.00 -40.35
C ARG A 21 15.49 32.29 -39.18
N ARG A 22 14.20 32.48 -39.46
CA ARG A 22 13.12 32.50 -38.45
C ARG A 22 12.93 31.08 -37.87
N GLY A 23 13.75 30.72 -36.89
CA GLY A 23 13.70 29.39 -36.25
C GLY A 23 13.70 29.37 -34.71
N GLY A 24 13.73 30.53 -34.05
CA GLY A 24 13.89 30.61 -32.59
C GLY A 24 12.61 30.87 -31.78
N ALA A 25 11.65 31.64 -32.32
CA ALA A 25 10.53 32.16 -31.54
C ALA A 25 9.54 31.07 -31.09
N ARG A 26 9.30 30.05 -31.93
CA ARG A 26 8.30 29.00 -31.64
C ARG A 26 8.72 28.06 -30.51
N ARG A 27 10.02 27.86 -30.34
CA ARG A 27 10.58 27.06 -29.23
C ARG A 27 10.46 27.80 -27.91
N TRP A 28 10.66 29.11 -27.90
CA TRP A 28 10.57 29.92 -26.69
C TRP A 28 9.12 30.07 -26.21
N THR A 29 8.17 30.28 -27.13
CA THR A 29 6.74 30.30 -26.79
C THR A 29 6.25 28.95 -26.25
N TRP A 30 6.76 27.83 -26.76
CA TRP A 30 6.41 26.50 -26.24
C TRP A 30 6.94 26.28 -24.83
N LEU A 31 8.18 26.72 -24.53
CA LEU A 31 8.74 26.62 -23.18
C LEU A 31 7.97 27.47 -22.16
N VAL A 32 7.52 28.67 -22.54
CA VAL A 32 6.70 29.54 -21.66
C VAL A 32 5.34 28.91 -21.37
N VAL A 33 4.71 28.29 -22.37
CA VAL A 33 3.42 27.59 -22.19
C VAL A 33 3.57 26.36 -21.29
N VAL A 34 4.60 25.53 -21.52
CA VAL A 34 4.86 24.36 -20.69
C VAL A 34 5.18 24.76 -19.25
N ALA A 35 6.02 25.79 -19.05
CA ALA A 35 6.31 26.31 -17.72
C ALA A 35 5.06 26.86 -17.02
N GLY A 36 4.20 27.59 -17.75
CA GLY A 36 2.93 28.08 -17.21
C GLY A 36 1.98 26.95 -16.79
N VAL A 37 1.84 25.91 -17.62
CA VAL A 37 1.00 24.73 -17.31
C VAL A 37 1.55 23.97 -16.10
N VAL A 38 2.87 23.81 -16.00
CA VAL A 38 3.52 23.17 -14.84
C VAL A 38 3.29 24.00 -13.57
N VAL A 39 3.46 25.32 -13.61
CA VAL A 39 3.22 26.20 -12.45
C VAL A 39 1.76 26.15 -12.02
N VAL A 40 0.81 26.22 -12.96
CA VAL A 40 -0.62 26.11 -12.64
C VAL A 40 -0.97 24.72 -12.11
N GLY A 41 -0.38 23.65 -12.64
CA GLY A 41 -0.53 22.29 -12.13
C GLY A 41 0.03 22.10 -10.72
N VAL A 42 1.18 22.70 -10.42
CA VAL A 42 1.80 22.67 -9.08
C VAL A 42 1.01 23.52 -8.08
N VAL A 43 0.47 24.68 -8.50
CA VAL A 43 -0.35 25.53 -7.65
C VAL A 43 -1.72 24.90 -7.40
N ALA A 44 -2.38 24.33 -8.43
CA ALA A 44 -3.66 23.65 -8.27
C ALA A 44 -3.52 22.33 -7.49
N GLY A 45 -2.48 21.52 -7.77
CA GLY A 45 -2.17 20.31 -7.02
C GLY A 45 -1.74 20.59 -5.58
N GLY A 46 -0.97 21.66 -5.35
CA GLY A 46 -0.57 22.13 -4.03
C GLY A 46 -1.70 22.72 -3.21
N PHE A 47 -2.68 23.39 -3.85
CA PHE A 47 -3.81 24.00 -3.14
C PHE A 47 -4.86 22.97 -2.68
N VAL A 48 -5.08 21.90 -3.46
CA VAL A 48 -5.90 20.76 -3.02
C VAL A 48 -5.24 20.01 -1.86
N LEU A 49 -3.91 19.90 -1.85
CA LEU A 49 -3.16 19.35 -0.73
C LEU A 49 -3.29 20.18 0.55
N LEU A 50 -3.34 21.51 0.47
CA LEU A 50 -3.31 22.39 1.65
C LEU A 50 -4.65 22.50 2.40
N GLN A 51 -5.80 22.33 1.72
CA GLN A 51 -7.10 22.40 2.40
C GLN A 51 -7.40 21.17 3.27
N ASN A 52 -6.80 20.02 2.97
CA ASN A 52 -6.98 18.78 3.73
C ASN A 52 -6.15 18.73 5.04
N VAL A 53 -5.20 19.67 5.21
CA VAL A 53 -4.15 19.61 6.25
C VAL A 53 -4.62 20.11 7.62
N ARG A 54 -5.66 20.96 7.70
CA ARG A 54 -6.07 21.57 8.98
C ARG A 54 -6.78 20.62 9.95
N ASN A 55 -7.23 19.44 9.49
CA ASN A 55 -7.87 18.39 10.30
C ASN A 55 -7.60 16.97 9.76
N GLY A 56 -6.47 16.79 9.04
CA GLY A 56 -6.15 15.56 8.34
C GLY A 56 -5.94 14.35 9.25
N TYR A 57 -6.12 13.16 8.69
CA TYR A 57 -5.71 11.90 9.31
C TYR A 57 -4.44 11.43 8.62
N TYR A 58 -3.58 10.71 9.33
CA TYR A 58 -2.40 10.09 8.71
C TYR A 58 -2.17 8.72 9.30
N ILE A 59 -1.57 7.84 8.51
CA ILE A 59 -1.21 6.48 8.92
C ILE A 59 0.30 6.42 9.05
N GLY A 60 0.75 5.96 10.20
CA GLY A 60 2.17 5.80 10.53
C GLY A 60 2.46 4.46 11.21
N ALA A 61 3.74 4.21 11.50
CA ALA A 61 4.19 3.05 12.26
C ALA A 61 4.65 3.45 13.66
N GLU A 62 4.23 2.70 14.69
CA GLU A 62 4.74 2.85 16.05
C GLU A 62 4.93 1.47 16.69
N ASN A 63 6.13 1.18 17.20
CA ASN A 63 6.48 -0.12 17.80
C ASN A 63 6.12 -1.34 16.92
N GLY A 64 6.25 -1.20 15.59
CA GLY A 64 5.91 -2.26 14.63
C GLY A 64 4.42 -2.43 14.33
N ASN A 65 3.56 -1.61 14.92
CA ASN A 65 2.12 -1.57 14.65
C ASN A 65 1.79 -0.40 13.74
N VAL A 66 0.78 -0.59 12.89
CA VAL A 66 0.17 0.49 12.13
C VAL A 66 -0.71 1.30 13.10
N VAL A 67 -0.60 2.63 13.05
CA VAL A 67 -1.38 3.53 13.89
C VAL A 67 -2.00 4.60 13.01
N LEU A 68 -3.31 4.84 13.19
CA LEU A 68 -4.00 5.99 12.64
C LEU A 68 -3.87 7.15 13.61
N PHE A 69 -3.32 8.26 13.12
CA PHE A 69 -3.19 9.50 13.85
C PHE A 69 -4.14 10.56 13.30
N ARG A 70 -4.53 11.49 14.16
CA ARG A 70 -5.34 12.65 13.82
C ARG A 70 -4.53 13.92 14.07
N GLY A 71 -4.42 14.78 13.06
CA GLY A 71 -3.62 16.00 13.08
C GLY A 71 -2.62 16.05 11.92
N THR A 72 -1.60 16.89 12.05
CA THR A 72 -0.54 17.03 11.04
C THR A 72 0.65 16.11 11.35
N PRO A 73 1.30 15.49 10.34
CA PRO A 73 2.48 14.66 10.55
C PRO A 73 3.76 15.46 10.91
N GLN A 74 3.72 16.81 10.83
CA GLN A 74 4.84 17.66 11.17
C GLN A 74 5.10 17.64 12.69
N LYS A 75 6.27 17.12 13.08
CA LYS A 75 6.77 17.27 14.46
C LYS A 75 7.28 18.69 14.65
N VAL A 76 6.62 19.45 15.52
CA VAL A 76 7.14 20.74 15.99
C VAL A 76 7.94 20.47 17.27
N PRO A 77 9.23 20.86 17.36
CA PRO A 77 10.01 20.68 18.57
C PRO A 77 9.30 21.33 19.78
N GLY A 78 8.95 20.52 20.78
CA GLY A 78 8.30 20.98 22.01
C GLY A 78 6.76 20.95 22.04
N LEU A 79 6.07 20.56 20.95
CA LEU A 79 4.61 20.42 20.91
C LEU A 79 4.18 19.20 20.08
N ASP A 80 3.62 18.17 20.73
CA ASP A 80 2.94 17.06 20.06
C ASP A 80 1.52 17.49 19.67
N LEU A 81 1.36 17.99 18.44
CA LEU A 81 0.07 18.40 17.88
C LEU A 81 -0.73 17.23 17.28
N SER A 82 -0.20 16.01 17.34
CA SER A 82 -0.86 14.79 16.86
C SER A 82 -1.43 13.98 18.01
N ARG A 83 -2.70 13.58 17.89
CA ARG A 83 -3.31 12.61 18.80
C ARG A 83 -3.54 11.30 18.07
N LYS A 84 -3.26 10.18 18.75
CA LYS A 84 -3.65 8.86 18.25
C LYS A 84 -5.17 8.87 18.07
N ALA A 85 -5.65 8.40 16.92
CA ALA A 85 -7.06 8.12 16.76
C ALA A 85 -7.47 7.02 17.76
N ASP A 86 -8.76 6.92 18.04
CA ASP A 86 -9.29 5.99 19.03
C ASP A 86 -9.02 4.52 18.61
N ALA A 87 -7.90 3.97 19.09
CA ALA A 87 -7.39 2.66 18.71
C ALA A 87 -8.31 1.51 19.14
N SER A 88 -9.19 1.75 20.12
CA SER A 88 -10.15 0.76 20.62
C SER A 88 -11.16 0.30 19.55
N LYS A 89 -11.38 1.13 18.52
CA LYS A 89 -12.32 0.83 17.42
C LYS A 89 -11.61 0.28 16.18
N LEU A 90 -10.27 0.21 16.19
CA LEU A 90 -9.46 -0.18 15.04
C LEU A 90 -8.95 -1.60 15.24
N GLN A 91 -9.09 -2.44 14.21
CA GLN A 91 -8.48 -3.77 14.23
C GLN A 91 -6.95 -3.63 14.28
N PRO A 92 -6.24 -4.27 15.23
CA PRO A 92 -4.78 -4.20 15.29
C PRO A 92 -4.13 -4.78 14.03
N ILE A 93 -3.26 -4.00 13.39
CA ILE A 93 -2.48 -4.43 12.22
C ILE A 93 -1.01 -4.20 12.49
N LYS A 94 -0.18 -5.22 12.25
CA LYS A 94 1.28 -5.06 12.29
C LYS A 94 1.77 -4.56 10.95
N VAL A 95 2.79 -3.70 10.97
CA VAL A 95 3.44 -3.23 9.73
C VAL A 95 3.95 -4.42 8.93
N ALA A 96 4.51 -5.43 9.61
CA ALA A 96 5.01 -6.65 8.96
C ALA A 96 3.94 -7.41 8.15
N ASP A 97 2.65 -7.23 8.44
CA ASP A 97 1.56 -7.91 7.73
C ASP A 97 1.17 -7.17 6.44
N LEU A 98 1.66 -5.94 6.21
CA LEU A 98 1.40 -5.19 4.98
C LEU A 98 2.27 -5.65 3.79
N PRO A 99 1.80 -5.46 2.55
CA PRO A 99 2.63 -5.47 1.35
C PRO A 99 3.88 -4.59 1.47
N GLN A 100 4.97 -4.93 0.80
CA GLN A 100 6.28 -4.25 0.94
C GLN A 100 6.21 -2.74 0.60
N ASP A 101 5.46 -2.38 -0.43
CA ASP A 101 5.20 -1.01 -0.84
C ASP A 101 4.45 -0.21 0.25
N LEU A 102 3.42 -0.82 0.84
CA LEU A 102 2.64 -0.21 1.93
C LEU A 102 3.43 -0.13 3.24
N GLN A 103 4.30 -1.11 3.52
CA GLN A 103 5.19 -1.05 4.68
C GLN A 103 6.06 0.20 4.64
N GLN A 104 6.62 0.53 3.47
CA GLN A 104 7.47 1.69 3.32
C GLN A 104 6.67 2.98 3.50
N GLN A 105 5.49 3.09 2.87
CA GLN A 105 4.61 4.26 3.02
C GLN A 105 4.15 4.48 4.46
N VAL A 106 3.81 3.41 5.19
CA VAL A 106 3.42 3.50 6.60
C VAL A 106 4.60 3.88 7.49
N LYS A 107 5.81 3.41 7.19
CA LYS A 107 7.04 3.82 7.91
C LYS A 107 7.37 5.29 7.65
N ASP A 108 7.24 5.73 6.40
CA ASP A 108 7.48 7.11 5.98
C ASP A 108 6.36 8.06 6.41
N THR A 109 5.24 7.50 6.87
CA THR A 109 4.01 8.19 7.26
C THR A 109 3.33 8.88 6.08
N TYR A 110 2.03 8.63 5.87
CA TYR A 110 1.28 9.26 4.78
C TYR A 110 -0.09 9.77 5.23
N THR A 111 -0.52 10.88 4.64
CA THR A 111 -1.81 11.51 4.91
C THR A 111 -2.94 10.77 4.19
N VAL A 112 -4.09 10.65 4.84
CA VAL A 112 -5.28 9.98 4.32
C VAL A 112 -6.54 10.81 4.53
N ASP A 113 -7.53 10.60 3.66
CA ASP A 113 -8.82 11.28 3.65
C ASP A 113 -9.78 10.72 4.70
N GLY A 114 -9.37 10.77 5.97
CA GLY A 114 -10.21 10.38 7.09
C GLY A 114 -10.02 8.92 7.58
N PRO A 115 -10.80 8.51 8.60
CA PRO A 115 -10.65 7.20 9.24
C PRO A 115 -11.12 6.05 8.35
N ALA A 116 -11.92 6.30 7.31
CA ALA A 116 -12.36 5.27 6.36
C ALA A 116 -11.19 4.61 5.62
N ALA A 117 -10.07 5.33 5.44
CA ALA A 117 -8.86 4.80 4.84
C ALA A 117 -8.27 3.62 5.63
N TRP A 118 -8.59 3.51 6.92
CA TRP A 118 -8.21 2.34 7.73
C TRP A 118 -8.80 1.05 7.17
N ASN A 119 -10.08 1.06 6.78
CA ASN A 119 -10.74 -0.12 6.24
C ASN A 119 -10.13 -0.53 4.90
N THR A 120 -9.78 0.44 4.05
CA THR A 120 -9.04 0.20 2.81
C THR A 120 -7.67 -0.41 3.08
N LEU A 121 -7.00 0.00 4.16
CA LEU A 121 -5.74 -0.61 4.56
C LEU A 121 -5.93 -2.06 5.02
N VAL A 122 -6.95 -2.33 5.86
CA VAL A 122 -7.30 -3.67 6.35
C VAL A 122 -7.52 -4.65 5.18
N GLU A 123 -8.21 -4.21 4.13
CA GLU A 123 -8.46 -5.02 2.92
C GLU A 123 -7.17 -5.39 2.16
N ARG A 124 -6.14 -4.54 2.26
CA ARG A 124 -4.85 -4.71 1.58
C ARG A 124 -3.82 -5.45 2.42
N VAL A 125 -4.12 -5.79 3.68
CA VAL A 125 -3.19 -6.54 4.54
C VAL A 125 -2.97 -7.94 3.96
N CYS A 126 -1.73 -8.42 4.02
CA CYS A 126 -1.41 -9.79 3.67
C CYS A 126 -1.96 -10.71 4.76
N LYS A 127 -2.89 -11.58 4.36
CA LYS A 127 -3.55 -12.50 5.26
C LYS A 127 -2.71 -13.77 5.41
N TYR A 128 -2.92 -14.45 6.52
CA TYR A 128 -2.29 -15.72 6.83
C TYR A 128 -3.31 -16.82 6.66
N THR A 129 -2.96 -17.86 5.92
CA THR A 129 -3.86 -18.96 5.61
C THR A 129 -3.27 -20.27 6.13
N LEU A 130 -4.11 -21.10 6.74
CA LEU A 130 -3.74 -22.48 7.08
C LEU A 130 -3.93 -23.35 5.86
N VAL A 131 -2.86 -24.02 5.43
CA VAL A 131 -2.85 -24.80 4.20
C VAL A 131 -2.16 -26.15 4.41
N GLU A 132 -2.52 -27.13 3.61
CA GLU A 132 -1.85 -28.43 3.61
C GLU A 132 -0.53 -28.33 2.83
N GLN A 133 0.59 -28.53 3.53
CA GLN A 133 1.93 -28.67 2.95
C GLN A 133 2.47 -30.05 3.32
N SER A 134 2.71 -30.89 2.31
CA SER A 134 3.28 -32.24 2.50
C SER A 134 2.52 -33.09 3.53
N GLY A 135 1.18 -33.03 3.52
CA GLY A 135 0.32 -33.80 4.43
C GLY A 135 0.19 -33.21 5.84
N LYS A 136 0.78 -32.04 6.12
CA LYS A 136 0.71 -31.35 7.41
C LYS A 136 0.14 -29.95 7.26
N VAL A 137 -0.51 -29.42 8.30
CA VAL A 137 -1.05 -28.05 8.32
C VAL A 137 0.08 -27.07 8.58
N GLY A 138 0.47 -26.31 7.56
CA GLY A 138 1.39 -25.18 7.67
C GLY A 138 0.67 -23.83 7.65
N VAL A 139 1.40 -22.77 8.02
CA VAL A 139 0.93 -21.39 7.91
C VAL A 139 1.65 -20.72 6.75
N VAL A 140 0.91 -20.24 5.76
CA VAL A 140 1.43 -19.41 4.67
C VAL A 140 0.90 -18.00 4.80
N ARG A 141 1.72 -17.03 4.40
CA ARG A 141 1.32 -15.63 4.26
C ARG A 141 1.06 -15.33 2.79
N GLY A 142 0.03 -14.56 2.47
CA GLY A 142 -0.13 -13.98 1.14
C GLY A 142 -0.66 -14.92 0.06
N ARG A 143 -1.23 -16.08 0.44
CA ARG A 143 -1.77 -17.04 -0.52
C ARG A 143 -2.87 -16.38 -1.36
N GLU A 144 -2.77 -16.53 -2.67
CA GLU A 144 -3.73 -15.99 -3.65
C GLU A 144 -3.90 -14.45 -3.61
N GLN A 145 -2.90 -13.71 -3.09
CA GLN A 145 -2.90 -12.24 -3.05
C GLN A 145 -1.86 -11.67 -4.01
N GLN A 146 -2.27 -10.81 -4.95
CA GLN A 146 -1.38 -10.29 -6.01
C GLN A 146 -0.18 -9.47 -5.48
N ASN A 147 -0.38 -8.71 -4.40
CA ASN A 147 0.63 -7.81 -3.83
C ASN A 147 1.29 -8.37 -2.56
N CYS A 148 1.09 -9.66 -2.27
CA CYS A 148 1.69 -10.34 -1.14
C CYS A 148 2.38 -11.60 -1.63
N GLN A 149 3.70 -11.67 -1.47
CA GLN A 149 4.44 -12.86 -1.85
C GLN A 149 4.04 -14.03 -0.95
N GLU A 150 3.60 -15.15 -1.56
CA GLU A 150 3.30 -16.36 -0.81
C GLU A 150 4.57 -16.89 -0.14
N THR A 151 4.59 -16.86 1.18
CA THR A 151 5.78 -17.27 1.96
C THR A 151 5.36 -18.22 3.09
N PRO A 152 6.01 -19.39 3.23
CA PRO A 152 5.80 -20.25 4.39
C PRO A 152 6.35 -19.56 5.64
N VAL A 153 5.49 -19.37 6.65
CA VAL A 153 5.81 -18.65 7.89
C VAL A 153 6.15 -19.62 9.01
N GLN A 154 5.46 -20.76 9.03
CA GLN A 154 5.67 -21.80 10.01
C GLN A 154 5.45 -23.18 9.37
N PRO A 155 6.41 -24.10 9.52
CA PRO A 155 6.25 -25.45 9.02
C PRO A 155 5.08 -26.14 9.72
N GLY A 156 4.44 -27.06 9.00
CA GLY A 156 3.34 -27.82 9.58
C GLY A 156 3.82 -28.95 10.47
N ASP A 157 3.33 -28.97 11.71
CA ASP A 157 3.60 -30.07 12.66
C ASP A 157 2.41 -31.04 12.78
N VAL A 158 1.25 -30.65 12.26
CA VAL A 158 -0.02 -31.37 12.48
C VAL A 158 -0.40 -32.10 11.21
N PRO A 159 -0.45 -33.45 11.20
CA PRO A 159 -0.93 -34.18 10.04
C PRO A 159 -2.39 -33.84 9.75
N VAL A 160 -2.71 -33.47 8.51
CA VAL A 160 -4.09 -33.12 8.10
C VAL A 160 -5.03 -34.31 8.28
N ALA A 161 -4.52 -35.53 8.09
CA ALA A 161 -5.27 -36.78 8.28
C ALA A 161 -5.72 -37.04 9.73
N GLN A 162 -5.10 -36.38 10.72
CA GLN A 162 -5.47 -36.54 12.14
C GLN A 162 -6.47 -35.48 12.61
N LEU A 163 -6.80 -34.50 11.76
CA LEU A 163 -7.78 -33.48 12.10
C LEU A 163 -9.21 -33.99 11.92
N PRO A 164 -10.18 -33.37 12.61
CA PRO A 164 -11.59 -33.53 12.29
C PRO A 164 -11.83 -33.29 10.79
N ALA A 165 -12.71 -34.08 10.17
CA ALA A 165 -12.93 -34.05 8.72
C ALA A 165 -13.33 -32.64 8.21
N SER A 166 -14.11 -31.91 9.02
CA SER A 166 -14.48 -30.52 8.73
C SER A 166 -13.28 -29.58 8.69
N ASP A 167 -12.37 -29.69 9.66
CA ASP A 167 -11.17 -28.86 9.73
C ASP A 167 -10.17 -29.22 8.63
N ALA A 168 -9.95 -30.52 8.39
CA ALA A 168 -9.10 -31.00 7.31
C ALA A 168 -9.56 -30.46 5.94
N THR A 169 -10.88 -30.45 5.71
CA THR A 169 -11.48 -29.90 4.49
C THR A 169 -11.23 -28.39 4.37
N LYS A 170 -11.44 -27.63 5.46
CA LYS A 170 -11.21 -26.18 5.49
C LYS A 170 -9.75 -25.81 5.24
N VAL A 171 -8.80 -26.56 5.82
CA VAL A 171 -7.37 -26.38 5.56
C VAL A 171 -7.03 -26.64 4.10
N ARG A 172 -7.54 -27.73 3.52
CA ARG A 172 -7.32 -28.07 2.09
C ARG A 172 -7.84 -27.00 1.15
N LYS A 173 -9.03 -26.46 1.46
CA LYS A 173 -9.63 -25.36 0.71
C LYS A 173 -9.00 -24.00 0.98
N GLY A 174 -8.13 -23.86 2.00
CA GLY A 174 -7.54 -22.58 2.38
C GLY A 174 -8.56 -21.60 2.99
N GLU A 175 -9.65 -22.09 3.57
CA GLU A 175 -10.72 -21.24 4.12
C GLU A 175 -10.31 -20.54 5.44
N PHE A 176 -9.35 -21.11 6.16
CA PHE A 176 -8.82 -20.52 7.39
C PHE A 176 -7.90 -19.35 7.09
N THR A 177 -8.46 -18.15 7.03
CA THR A 177 -7.74 -16.92 6.72
C THR A 177 -7.80 -15.92 7.88
N PHE A 178 -6.64 -15.42 8.30
CA PHE A 178 -6.50 -14.54 9.47
C PHE A 178 -5.66 -13.30 9.14
N ILE A 179 -5.94 -12.20 9.85
CA ILE A 179 -5.08 -11.02 9.85
C ILE A 179 -4.12 -11.16 11.04
N GLY A 180 -2.82 -11.10 10.76
CA GLY A 180 -1.77 -11.26 11.74
C GLY A 180 -1.33 -12.70 11.96
N ARG A 181 -0.01 -12.88 12.06
CA ARG A 181 0.62 -14.19 12.30
C ARG A 181 0.10 -14.85 13.58
N GLU A 182 -0.07 -14.09 14.65
CA GLU A 182 -0.47 -14.59 15.97
C GLU A 182 -1.83 -15.29 15.92
N ALA A 183 -2.81 -14.67 15.26
CA ALA A 183 -4.14 -15.25 15.09
C ALA A 183 -4.09 -16.58 14.32
N ALA A 184 -3.31 -16.66 13.24
CA ALA A 184 -3.14 -17.90 12.49
C ALA A 184 -2.43 -18.99 13.32
N THR A 185 -1.41 -18.63 14.11
CA THR A 185 -0.72 -19.59 14.98
C THR A 185 -1.60 -20.08 16.13
N ALA A 186 -2.45 -19.21 16.68
CA ALA A 186 -3.44 -19.59 17.69
C ALA A 186 -4.48 -20.56 17.12
N ALA A 187 -4.99 -20.30 15.91
CA ALA A 187 -5.89 -21.21 15.22
C ALA A 187 -5.23 -22.57 14.94
N LEU A 188 -3.95 -22.59 14.53
CA LEU A 188 -3.20 -23.84 14.39
C LEU A 188 -3.07 -24.59 15.72
N ALA A 189 -2.85 -23.89 16.83
CA ALA A 189 -2.82 -24.49 18.16
C ALA A 189 -4.20 -25.05 18.58
N GLU A 190 -5.28 -24.37 18.24
CA GLU A 190 -6.64 -24.87 18.47
C GLU A 190 -6.92 -26.15 17.67
N LEU A 191 -6.50 -26.21 16.41
CA LEU A 191 -6.56 -27.43 15.61
C LEU A 191 -5.75 -28.57 16.25
N LYS A 192 -4.59 -28.28 16.85
CA LYS A 192 -3.82 -29.27 17.63
C LYS A 192 -4.65 -29.84 18.77
N VAL A 193 -5.29 -28.98 19.57
CA VAL A 193 -6.15 -29.36 20.70
C VAL A 193 -7.34 -30.19 20.24
N ARG A 194 -8.04 -29.78 19.17
CA ARG A 194 -9.19 -30.53 18.63
C ARG A 194 -8.79 -31.92 18.14
N ARG A 195 -7.64 -32.03 17.47
CA ARG A 195 -7.05 -33.32 17.10
C ARG A 195 -6.70 -34.19 18.31
N ASP A 196 -6.20 -33.60 19.38
CA ASP A 196 -5.90 -34.35 20.60
C ASP A 196 -7.17 -34.83 21.31
N LYS A 197 -8.25 -34.04 21.29
CA LYS A 197 -9.59 -34.48 21.73
C LYS A 197 -10.16 -35.64 20.91
N CYS A 198 -9.88 -35.68 19.60
CA CYS A 198 -10.23 -36.82 18.78
C CYS A 198 -9.50 -38.10 19.18
N LYS A 199 -8.24 -38.00 19.65
CA LYS A 199 -7.53 -39.18 20.17
C LYS A 199 -8.16 -39.75 21.43
N THR A 200 -8.81 -38.91 22.24
CA THR A 200 -9.50 -39.32 23.47
C THR A 200 -10.97 -39.67 23.25
N ASN A 201 -11.44 -39.76 21.99
CA ASN A 201 -12.85 -39.98 21.63
C ASN A 201 -13.82 -39.02 22.34
N ASP A 202 -13.46 -37.73 22.41
CA ASP A 202 -14.31 -36.71 23.00
C ASP A 202 -15.63 -36.59 22.21
N PRO A 203 -16.81 -36.77 22.85
CA PRO A 203 -18.10 -36.72 22.16
C PRO A 203 -18.45 -35.32 21.62
N GLY A 204 -17.73 -34.28 22.02
CA GLY A 204 -17.88 -32.92 21.52
C GLY A 204 -17.32 -32.70 20.09
N ILE A 205 -16.65 -33.70 19.50
CA ILE A 205 -16.17 -33.64 18.11
C ILE A 205 -16.69 -34.87 17.34
N PRO A 206 -17.83 -34.75 16.65
CA PRO A 206 -18.47 -35.89 16.01
C PRO A 206 -17.77 -36.37 14.73
N ASP A 207 -16.94 -35.52 14.12
CA ASP A 207 -16.30 -35.76 12.81
C ASP A 207 -14.81 -36.13 12.93
N CYS A 208 -14.42 -36.75 14.04
CA CYS A 208 -13.07 -37.27 14.22
C CYS A 208 -12.73 -38.33 13.17
N PRO A 209 -11.48 -38.34 12.65
CA PRO A 209 -11.07 -39.34 11.69
C PRO A 209 -11.15 -40.71 12.35
N SER A 210 -11.97 -41.60 11.78
CA SER A 210 -12.06 -43.00 12.20
C SER A 210 -10.66 -43.59 12.08
N GLY A 211 -10.06 -43.94 13.22
CA GLY A 211 -8.62 -44.17 13.32
C GLY A 211 -8.07 -44.95 12.14
N GLY A 212 -7.12 -44.36 11.42
CA GLY A 212 -6.11 -45.11 10.70
C GLY A 212 -5.26 -45.84 11.74
N GLY A 213 -5.83 -46.90 12.32
CA GLY A 213 -5.07 -47.88 13.06
C GLY A 213 -4.13 -48.54 12.07
N SER A 214 -2.88 -48.10 12.06
CA SER A 214 -1.79 -49.01 11.73
C SER A 214 -1.43 -49.71 13.02
N SER A 215 -1.85 -50.97 13.10
CA SER A 215 -1.24 -52.01 13.94
C SER A 215 0.27 -52.06 13.77
#